data_AF-A0A1U7W3W5-F1
#
_entry.id   AF-A0A1U7W3W5-F1
#
_cell.length_a   1.000
_cell.length_b   1.000
_cell.length_c   1.000
_cell.angle_alpha   90.00
_cell.angle_beta   90.00
_cell.angle_gamma   90.00
#
_symmetry.space_group_name_H-M   'P 1'
#
loop_
_entity.id
_entity.type
_entity.pdbx_description
1 polymer ?
#
loop_
_entity_poly.entity_id
_entity_poly.type
_entity_poly.pdbx_seq_one_letter_code
_entity_poly.pdbx_strand_id
1 'polypeptide(L)'
;MAAAAATCWFSAGTSLYSLTSYRFSTPIRPPPSSSPFIPKAVHQNQYQKKGLKNSTSEKAVGKQNFPWRSKDERLLANKDGRSSKNEAGRSQSTAFKLSGQQRKGAGKGAVFESKEQQVEIGIIEDATFLNAVVKVYCTHTAPDYSLPWQKQRQFASTGSAFMIGDGKLLTNAHCVEHHTQVKVKRRGDDTKYIAKVLARGVECDIALLSVESKDFWEGAEPLCFGHLPHLQDAVTVVGYPLGGDTISVTKGVVSRIEVTSYAHGSSELLGIQIDAAINPGNSGGPAFNDDGECIGVAFQVYRSDETENIGYVIPTTVVSHFLEDYERNGKYSGFPCLGVLLQKLESPALRACLKVPSNEGVLVRKVEPTSDVSNVLKEGDVIVSFDGVRIGCEGTVPFRSSARIAFRYLISQKFTGDVAELGIIRAGEFMKVQALLKPRVHLVPYHIECGQPSYLIVAGLVFTPLSEPLIGEECEDSIGLKLLTKARYSLAKFEGEQIVVLSQVLANEVNIGYEDISNEQILKLNGTRIKNIHHLAHLVDSCKDKYLVLEFEDNFLVVLEREAAVSASPSILKDYGIPAERSSDLLEPYIDSVRPDEATDQHEFGDSPVSNSEFGYEGLLWS
;
A
#
# COMPACT_ATOMS: atom_id res chain seq x y z
N MET A 1 52.12 -20.86 -6.39
CA MET A 1 53.09 -21.79 -5.78
C MET A 1 52.94 -21.73 -4.27
N ALA A 2 53.11 -22.89 -3.63
CA ALA A 2 53.55 -23.20 -2.26
C ALA A 2 53.73 -22.04 -1.24
N ALA A 3 53.26 -22.09 0.03
CA ALA A 3 53.03 -23.18 1.00
C ALA A 3 54.28 -23.76 1.71
N ALA A 4 54.47 -23.39 2.98
CA ALA A 4 55.19 -24.08 4.09
C ALA A 4 55.10 -23.13 5.32
N ALA A 5 54.70 -23.46 6.56
CA ALA A 5 54.48 -24.69 7.32
C ALA A 5 55.73 -25.41 7.87
N ALA A 6 55.90 -25.32 9.21
CA ALA A 6 56.72 -26.16 10.09
C ALA A 6 56.09 -26.09 11.50
N THR A 7 55.45 -27.14 12.07
CA THR A 7 56.02 -28.31 12.81
C THR A 7 56.82 -27.88 14.06
N CYS A 8 56.64 -28.35 15.30
CA CYS A 8 56.31 -29.68 15.87
C CYS A 8 55.51 -29.51 17.21
N TRP A 9 55.01 -30.49 17.99
CA TRP A 9 54.84 -31.97 17.97
C TRP A 9 53.90 -32.35 19.15
N PHE A 10 53.12 -33.45 19.07
CA PHE A 10 53.14 -34.58 20.03
C PHE A 10 52.17 -35.71 19.60
N SER A 11 52.59 -36.96 19.80
CA SER A 11 51.86 -38.24 19.61
C SER A 11 51.41 -38.79 20.99
N ALA A 12 50.71 -39.90 21.23
CA ALA A 12 49.98 -40.97 20.51
C ALA A 12 48.86 -41.45 21.51
N GLY A 13 47.96 -42.42 21.30
CA GLY A 13 47.78 -43.46 20.27
C GLY A 13 46.60 -44.37 20.66
N THR A 14 46.21 -45.30 19.79
CA THR A 14 45.01 -46.16 19.91
C THR A 14 45.31 -47.60 20.35
N SER A 15 44.36 -48.29 21.01
CA SER A 15 44.21 -49.76 20.91
C SER A 15 42.78 -50.25 21.19
N LEU A 16 42.41 -51.36 20.57
CA LEU A 16 41.10 -52.05 20.68
C LEU A 16 41.09 -53.05 21.86
N TYR A 17 39.89 -53.51 22.28
CA TYR A 17 39.54 -54.94 22.39
C TYR A 17 38.00 -55.14 22.53
N SER A 18 37.52 -56.39 22.62
CA SER A 18 36.19 -56.82 22.10
C SER A 18 35.43 -57.80 23.01
N LEU A 19 34.07 -57.80 22.93
CA LEU A 19 33.09 -58.81 23.42
C LEU A 19 33.05 -59.05 24.97
N THR A 20 31.95 -59.44 25.65
CA THR A 20 30.79 -60.28 25.26
C THR A 20 29.56 -60.11 26.22
N SER A 21 28.34 -60.26 25.68
CA SER A 21 27.05 -60.73 26.28
C SER A 21 26.75 -60.79 27.80
N TYR A 22 25.52 -60.38 28.19
CA TYR A 22 24.59 -61.16 29.05
C TYR A 22 23.10 -60.73 28.85
N ARG A 23 22.14 -61.63 29.13
CA ARG A 23 20.65 -61.46 28.98
C ARG A 23 19.91 -61.61 30.33
N PHE A 24 18.71 -61.01 30.48
CA PHE A 24 17.46 -61.52 31.12
C PHE A 24 16.34 -60.47 30.81
N SER A 25 15.25 -60.75 30.04
CA SER A 25 13.90 -61.26 30.41
C SER A 25 13.14 -60.43 31.47
N THR A 26 11.82 -60.12 31.42
CA THR A 26 10.67 -60.49 30.54
C THR A 26 9.49 -59.50 30.79
N PRO A 27 8.41 -59.46 29.95
CA PRO A 27 7.37 -58.41 29.98
C PRO A 27 6.05 -58.80 30.68
N ILE A 28 5.15 -57.84 30.89
CA ILE A 28 3.76 -58.04 31.36
C ILE A 28 2.73 -57.55 30.31
N ARG A 29 1.61 -58.26 30.19
CA ARG A 29 0.52 -58.10 29.18
C ARG A 29 -0.56 -57.09 29.56
N PRO A 30 -1.36 -56.60 28.58
CA PRO A 30 -2.72 -56.10 28.80
C PRO A 30 -3.81 -57.20 28.68
N PRO A 31 -5.03 -57.01 29.25
CA PRO A 31 -6.21 -57.86 29.05
C PRO A 31 -7.10 -57.41 27.86
N PRO A 32 -8.13 -58.18 27.45
CA PRO A 32 -8.51 -58.29 26.03
C PRO A 32 -9.86 -57.68 25.59
N SER A 33 -10.13 -57.88 24.29
CA SER A 33 -11.25 -57.42 23.47
C SER A 33 -12.62 -58.05 23.74
N SER A 34 -13.67 -57.34 23.30
CA SER A 34 -14.85 -57.97 22.67
C SER A 34 -15.39 -57.09 21.52
N SER A 35 -15.98 -57.74 20.52
CA SER A 35 -16.58 -57.19 19.29
C SER A 35 -17.51 -58.29 18.71
N PRO A 36 -18.17 -58.16 17.54
CA PRO A 36 -18.46 -56.98 16.69
C PRO A 36 -19.97 -56.89 16.30
N PHE A 37 -20.37 -55.92 15.45
CA PHE A 37 -21.38 -56.15 14.39
C PHE A 37 -21.25 -55.11 13.25
N ILE A 38 -21.57 -55.53 12.02
CA ILE A 38 -21.48 -54.77 10.75
C ILE A 38 -22.74 -55.10 9.90
N PRO A 39 -23.26 -54.19 9.05
CA PRO A 39 -23.08 -54.33 7.57
C PRO A 39 -22.81 -52.96 6.87
N LYS A 40 -21.86 -52.80 5.94
CA LYS A 40 -21.71 -53.30 4.54
C LYS A 40 -22.55 -52.59 3.45
N ALA A 41 -21.87 -51.77 2.61
CA ALA A 41 -21.97 -51.68 1.13
C ALA A 41 -20.92 -50.62 0.68
N VAL A 42 -19.80 -50.92 -0.01
CA VAL A 42 -19.58 -51.47 -1.37
C VAL A 42 -19.95 -50.50 -2.49
N HIS A 43 -18.94 -49.80 -3.04
CA HIS A 43 -18.50 -50.05 -4.42
C HIS A 43 -17.06 -49.56 -4.65
N GLN A 44 -16.20 -50.43 -5.17
CA GLN A 44 -14.93 -50.06 -5.80
C GLN A 44 -15.15 -49.89 -7.31
N ASN A 45 -14.32 -49.07 -7.95
CA ASN A 45 -13.93 -49.31 -9.33
C ASN A 45 -12.42 -49.11 -9.48
N GLN A 46 -11.75 -50.14 -9.98
CA GLN A 46 -10.32 -50.10 -10.31
C GLN A 46 -10.16 -49.68 -11.77
N TYR A 47 -9.11 -48.91 -12.08
CA TYR A 47 -8.48 -49.01 -13.41
C TYR A 47 -6.95 -49.05 -13.27
N GLN A 48 -6.32 -49.74 -14.24
CA GLN A 48 -5.02 -50.37 -14.05
C GLN A 48 -3.82 -49.45 -14.34
N LYS A 49 -2.74 -49.64 -13.58
CA LYS A 49 -1.39 -49.27 -14.04
C LYS A 49 -0.97 -50.17 -15.20
N LYS A 50 -0.49 -49.57 -16.28
CA LYS A 50 0.52 -50.18 -17.18
C LYS A 50 1.75 -49.28 -17.18
N GLY A 51 2.90 -49.84 -16.80
CA GLY A 51 4.19 -49.21 -17.05
C GLY A 51 4.87 -49.85 -18.26
N LEU A 52 5.73 -49.09 -18.93
CA LEU A 52 6.74 -49.62 -19.84
C LEU A 52 8.06 -48.86 -19.63
N LYS A 53 9.19 -49.55 -19.78
CA LYS A 53 10.53 -49.03 -19.46
C LYS A 53 11.26 -48.52 -20.70
N ASN A 54 12.11 -47.52 -20.48
CA ASN A 54 13.41 -47.23 -21.08
C ASN A 54 13.66 -47.48 -22.59
N SER A 55 14.12 -46.42 -23.28
CA SER A 55 15.19 -46.53 -24.28
C SER A 55 16.12 -45.32 -24.23
N THR A 56 17.42 -45.58 -24.04
CA THR A 56 18.52 -44.59 -24.07
C THR A 56 19.06 -44.41 -25.49
N SER A 57 19.44 -43.18 -25.87
CA SER A 57 20.43 -42.95 -26.93
C SER A 57 21.12 -41.59 -26.78
N GLU A 58 22.44 -41.59 -26.67
CA GLU A 58 23.28 -40.39 -26.65
C GLU A 58 23.60 -39.89 -28.08
N LYS A 59 23.73 -38.56 -28.25
CA LYS A 59 24.92 -37.85 -28.81
C LYS A 59 24.56 -36.42 -29.29
N ALA A 60 25.17 -35.44 -28.60
CA ALA A 60 26.21 -34.51 -29.11
C ALA A 60 26.06 -33.84 -30.49
N VAL A 61 26.53 -32.60 -30.75
CA VAL A 61 27.13 -31.51 -29.95
C VAL A 61 27.04 -30.23 -30.82
N GLY A 62 26.92 -29.03 -30.23
CA GLY A 62 26.97 -27.77 -30.99
C GLY A 62 27.03 -26.52 -30.11
N LYS A 63 28.22 -26.16 -29.61
CA LYS A 63 28.45 -24.93 -28.82
C LYS A 63 28.82 -23.75 -29.72
N GLN A 64 28.42 -22.54 -29.34
CA GLN A 64 29.29 -21.35 -29.42
C GLN A 64 29.12 -20.48 -28.15
N ASN A 65 30.11 -19.63 -27.87
CA ASN A 65 30.54 -19.26 -26.52
C ASN A 65 30.71 -17.73 -26.32
N PHE A 66 30.17 -17.19 -25.21
CA PHE A 66 30.79 -16.18 -24.30
C PHE A 66 31.26 -14.79 -24.85
N PRO A 67 31.74 -13.82 -24.03
CA PRO A 67 31.83 -13.73 -22.54
C PRO A 67 31.27 -12.44 -21.87
N TRP A 68 31.32 -12.43 -20.53
CA TRP A 68 31.11 -11.30 -19.62
C TRP A 68 32.39 -10.51 -19.26
N ARG A 69 32.24 -9.21 -18.90
CA ARG A 69 32.97 -8.40 -17.88
C ARG A 69 32.30 -7.00 -17.85
N SER A 70 31.96 -6.31 -16.75
CA SER A 70 32.45 -6.18 -15.36
C SER A 70 33.50 -5.08 -15.13
N LYS A 71 33.18 -4.22 -14.15
CA LYS A 71 33.99 -3.28 -13.34
C LYS A 71 34.25 -1.82 -13.81
N ASP A 72 33.75 -0.93 -12.96
CA ASP A 72 34.45 0.11 -12.18
C ASP A 72 34.92 1.45 -12.81
N GLU A 73 34.40 2.50 -12.16
CA GLU A 73 35.12 3.65 -11.59
C GLU A 73 35.75 4.73 -12.49
N ARG A 74 35.30 5.98 -12.20
CA ARG A 74 36.12 7.20 -11.96
C ARG A 74 36.95 7.74 -13.15
N LEU A 75 37.27 9.03 -13.25
CA LEU A 75 36.88 10.26 -12.56
C LEU A 75 37.45 11.43 -13.41
N LEU A 76 37.07 12.66 -13.07
CA LEU A 76 37.77 13.91 -13.41
C LEU A 76 37.81 14.28 -14.91
N ALA A 77 37.97 15.55 -15.28
CA ALA A 77 37.59 16.82 -14.65
C ALA A 77 37.92 17.94 -15.64
N ASN A 78 37.30 19.10 -15.46
CA ASN A 78 37.83 20.41 -15.86
C ASN A 78 37.99 20.65 -17.39
N LYS A 79 37.89 21.89 -17.89
CA LYS A 79 37.41 23.15 -17.31
C LYS A 79 37.08 24.13 -18.44
N ASP A 80 36.33 25.17 -18.09
CA ASP A 80 36.39 26.55 -18.59
C ASP A 80 36.40 26.84 -20.11
N GLY A 81 35.62 27.87 -20.50
CA GLY A 81 36.19 28.83 -21.47
C GLY A 81 35.30 29.53 -22.47
N ARG A 82 34.33 30.32 -22.00
CA ARG A 82 33.97 31.63 -22.58
C ARG A 82 33.75 31.79 -24.11
N SER A 83 32.47 32.04 -24.41
CA SER A 83 31.96 33.32 -24.96
C SER A 83 31.81 33.60 -26.46
N SER A 84 30.61 34.13 -26.74
CA SER A 84 30.25 35.17 -27.72
C SER A 84 29.80 34.77 -29.14
N LYS A 85 28.59 35.26 -29.48
CA LYS A 85 28.12 35.92 -30.73
C LYS A 85 28.58 35.33 -32.09
N ASN A 86 27.72 35.13 -33.10
CA ASN A 86 26.52 35.89 -33.47
C ASN A 86 25.63 35.12 -34.48
N GLU A 87 24.41 35.64 -34.68
CA GLU A 87 23.60 35.61 -35.94
C GLU A 87 22.99 34.31 -36.54
N ALA A 88 21.65 34.38 -36.63
CA ALA A 88 20.79 34.06 -37.80
C ALA A 88 21.02 32.78 -38.64
N GLY A 89 20.06 31.86 -38.57
CA GLY A 89 19.97 30.72 -39.51
C GLY A 89 18.66 29.95 -39.43
N ARG A 90 17.66 30.33 -40.23
CA ARG A 90 16.39 29.61 -40.40
C ARG A 90 16.64 28.36 -41.27
N SER A 91 16.30 27.16 -40.78
CA SER A 91 16.43 25.92 -41.57
C SER A 91 15.21 25.01 -41.47
N GLN A 92 14.61 24.73 -42.62
CA GLN A 92 13.66 23.63 -42.82
C GLN A 92 14.38 22.42 -43.42
N SER A 93 13.74 21.27 -43.24
CA SER A 93 14.01 19.95 -43.82
C SER A 93 14.65 19.89 -45.22
N THR A 94 15.56 18.94 -45.42
CA THR A 94 15.68 18.18 -46.68
C THR A 94 15.95 16.70 -46.41
N ALA A 95 15.29 15.83 -47.16
CA ALA A 95 15.47 14.37 -47.11
C ALA A 95 16.67 13.90 -47.94
N PHE A 96 17.15 12.68 -47.68
CA PHE A 96 18.10 11.99 -48.56
C PHE A 96 17.55 10.65 -49.08
N LYS A 97 17.89 10.35 -50.33
CA LYS A 97 17.40 9.23 -51.14
C LYS A 97 18.14 7.93 -50.82
N LEU A 98 17.57 6.80 -51.23
CA LEU A 98 18.34 5.72 -51.83
C LEU A 98 17.61 5.08 -53.02
N SER A 99 18.39 4.57 -53.96
CA SER A 99 18.03 4.30 -55.36
C SER A 99 17.48 2.89 -55.60
N GLY A 100 16.54 2.75 -56.55
CA GLY A 100 16.00 1.46 -56.96
C GLY A 100 16.82 0.71 -58.03
N GLN A 101 16.49 -0.55 -58.22
CA GLN A 101 16.90 -1.37 -59.36
C GLN A 101 15.67 -2.13 -59.89
N GLN A 102 15.30 -1.92 -61.15
CA GLN A 102 14.19 -2.64 -61.80
C GLN A 102 14.66 -3.98 -62.38
N ARG A 103 13.87 -5.03 -62.18
CA ARG A 103 13.76 -6.16 -63.12
C ARG A 103 12.28 -6.44 -63.38
N LYS A 104 11.88 -6.42 -64.65
CA LYS A 104 10.54 -6.85 -65.10
C LYS A 104 10.49 -8.37 -65.20
N GLY A 105 9.43 -8.96 -64.67
CA GLY A 105 9.03 -10.34 -64.93
C GLY A 105 7.50 -10.39 -65.01
N ALA A 106 6.94 -10.97 -66.08
CA ALA A 106 5.50 -11.01 -66.28
C ALA A 106 4.86 -12.13 -65.44
N GLY A 107 3.78 -11.81 -64.72
CA GLY A 107 2.99 -12.74 -63.93
C GLY A 107 1.50 -12.56 -64.24
N LYS A 108 0.78 -13.67 -64.44
CA LYS A 108 -0.64 -13.67 -64.78
C LYS A 108 -1.49 -13.20 -63.59
N GLY A 109 -2.60 -12.53 -63.88
CA GLY A 109 -3.58 -12.17 -62.86
C GLY A 109 -4.21 -13.41 -62.23
N ALA A 110 -4.28 -13.42 -60.90
CA ALA A 110 -5.17 -14.25 -60.11
C ALA A 110 -5.95 -13.30 -59.19
N VAL A 111 -7.26 -13.21 -59.41
CA VAL A 111 -8.15 -12.48 -58.50
C VAL A 111 -8.28 -13.31 -57.24
N PHE A 112 -7.71 -12.85 -56.14
CA PHE A 112 -7.94 -13.43 -54.83
C PHE A 112 -9.23 -12.80 -54.26
N GLU A 113 -10.37 -13.42 -54.54
CA GLU A 113 -11.58 -13.18 -53.74
C GLU A 113 -11.36 -13.81 -52.36
N SER A 114 -10.88 -13.01 -51.41
CA SER A 114 -11.00 -13.31 -49.99
C SER A 114 -12.47 -13.21 -49.61
N LYS A 115 -13.18 -14.35 -49.63
CA LYS A 115 -14.46 -14.47 -48.93
C LYS A 115 -14.21 -14.24 -47.44
N GLU A 116 -14.55 -13.05 -46.96
CA GLU A 116 -14.78 -12.82 -45.55
C GLU A 116 -15.93 -13.74 -45.13
N GLN A 117 -15.60 -14.81 -44.41
CA GLN A 117 -16.60 -15.50 -43.62
C GLN A 117 -16.97 -14.54 -42.48
N GLN A 118 -18.09 -13.83 -42.67
CA GLN A 118 -18.80 -13.19 -41.58
C GLN A 118 -19.13 -14.27 -40.54
N VAL A 119 -18.31 -14.32 -39.50
CA VAL A 119 -18.74 -14.87 -38.22
C VAL A 119 -19.78 -13.88 -37.71
N GLU A 120 -21.02 -14.34 -37.54
CA GLU A 120 -22.09 -13.53 -36.94
C GLU A 120 -21.72 -13.22 -35.48
N ILE A 121 -21.05 -12.09 -35.27
CA ILE A 121 -20.90 -11.48 -33.95
C ILE A 121 -22.23 -10.79 -33.63
N GLY A 122 -23.24 -11.62 -33.31
CA GLY A 122 -24.46 -11.12 -32.72
C GLY A 122 -24.19 -10.51 -31.36
N ILE A 123 -24.83 -9.37 -31.07
CA ILE A 123 -24.85 -8.69 -29.77
C ILE A 123 -23.56 -7.90 -29.39
N ILE A 124 -23.13 -6.97 -30.26
CA ILE A 124 -22.61 -5.65 -29.82
C ILE A 124 -23.10 -4.55 -30.80
N GLU A 125 -24.41 -4.48 -31.04
CA GLU A 125 -25.01 -3.37 -31.82
C GLU A 125 -25.38 -2.17 -30.93
N ASP A 126 -25.61 -2.38 -29.62
CA ASP A 126 -25.87 -1.31 -28.65
C ASP A 126 -24.58 -0.73 -28.05
N ALA A 127 -23.97 0.21 -28.79
CA ALA A 127 -22.79 0.94 -28.34
C ALA A 127 -23.10 2.10 -27.35
N THR A 128 -24.23 2.04 -26.65
CA THR A 128 -24.77 3.09 -25.75
C THR A 128 -24.00 3.19 -24.44
N PHE A 129 -23.81 2.08 -23.72
CA PHE A 129 -23.06 2.03 -22.46
C PHE A 129 -21.60 2.51 -22.59
N LEU A 130 -20.99 2.34 -23.78
CA LEU A 130 -19.65 2.84 -24.10
C LEU A 130 -19.58 4.38 -24.15
N ASN A 131 -20.71 5.08 -24.32
CA ASN A 131 -20.75 6.55 -24.35
C ASN A 131 -20.79 7.17 -22.94
N ALA A 132 -21.16 6.38 -21.93
CA ALA A 132 -21.11 6.76 -20.52
C ALA A 132 -19.68 6.79 -19.97
N VAL A 133 -18.73 6.12 -20.64
CA VAL A 133 -17.31 6.08 -20.29
C VAL A 133 -16.59 7.27 -20.92
N VAL A 134 -15.80 7.97 -20.11
CA VAL A 134 -15.08 9.20 -20.52
C VAL A 134 -13.61 9.12 -20.16
N LYS A 135 -12.77 9.77 -20.95
CA LYS A 135 -11.33 9.84 -20.70
C LYS A 135 -11.01 10.99 -19.77
N VAL A 136 -10.28 10.71 -18.69
CA VAL A 136 -9.76 11.71 -17.75
C VAL A 136 -8.38 12.16 -18.20
N TYR A 137 -8.13 13.46 -18.17
CA TYR A 137 -6.80 14.06 -18.26
C TYR A 137 -6.55 14.84 -16.98
N CYS A 138 -5.60 14.42 -16.16
CA CYS A 138 -5.23 15.11 -14.93
C CYS A 138 -3.86 15.76 -15.08
N THR A 139 -3.73 16.98 -14.57
CA THR A 139 -2.46 17.67 -14.38
C THR A 139 -2.11 17.61 -12.90
N HIS A 140 -1.01 16.95 -12.56
CA HIS A 140 -0.57 16.71 -11.20
C HIS A 140 0.51 17.71 -10.81
N THR A 141 0.52 18.15 -9.55
CA THR A 141 1.57 18.99 -8.98
C THR A 141 1.68 18.68 -7.49
N ALA A 142 2.34 17.56 -7.20
CA ALA A 142 2.61 17.10 -5.83
C ALA A 142 3.48 18.12 -5.07
N PRO A 143 3.33 18.22 -3.73
CA PRO A 143 4.37 18.84 -2.91
C PRO A 143 5.67 18.04 -3.05
N ASP A 144 6.79 18.72 -2.80
CA ASP A 144 8.07 18.10 -2.51
C ASP A 144 8.10 17.87 -0.99
N TYR A 145 8.30 16.64 -0.51
CA TYR A 145 8.20 16.32 0.92
C TYR A 145 9.52 16.61 1.65
N SER A 146 10.66 16.47 0.97
CA SER A 146 11.99 16.84 1.47
C SER A 146 12.16 18.37 1.59
N LEU A 147 11.61 19.11 0.63
CA LEU A 147 11.59 20.58 0.57
C LEU A 147 10.13 21.09 0.62
N PRO A 148 9.46 21.01 1.78
CA PRO A 148 7.99 21.18 1.93
C PRO A 148 7.41 22.55 1.52
N TRP A 149 8.25 23.56 1.31
CA TRP A 149 7.88 24.84 0.71
C TRP A 149 7.83 24.84 -0.84
N GLN A 150 8.28 23.77 -1.49
CA GLN A 150 8.31 23.61 -2.94
C GLN A 150 7.21 22.67 -3.43
N LYS A 151 7.14 22.53 -4.75
CA LYS A 151 6.31 21.52 -5.43
C LYS A 151 7.14 20.82 -6.47
N GLN A 152 6.94 19.51 -6.60
CA GLN A 152 7.55 18.71 -7.64
C GLN A 152 7.13 19.19 -9.04
N ARG A 153 7.92 18.78 -10.04
CA ARG A 153 7.68 19.15 -11.43
C ARG A 153 6.29 18.67 -11.90
N GLN A 154 5.48 19.61 -12.38
CA GLN A 154 4.18 19.31 -12.98
C GLN A 154 4.30 18.26 -14.10
N PHE A 155 3.46 17.22 -14.00
CA PHE A 155 3.28 16.19 -15.04
C PHE A 155 1.79 16.01 -15.36
N ALA A 156 1.50 15.30 -16.45
CA ALA A 156 0.13 14.99 -16.85
C ALA A 156 -0.05 13.47 -16.95
N SER A 157 -1.20 12.98 -16.51
CA SER A 157 -1.62 11.58 -16.66
C SER A 157 -2.96 11.50 -17.38
N THR A 158 -3.33 10.28 -17.78
CA THR A 158 -4.67 9.97 -18.28
C THR A 158 -5.22 8.73 -17.61
N GLY A 159 -6.49 8.77 -17.25
CA GLY A 159 -7.25 7.66 -16.70
C GLY A 159 -8.63 7.57 -17.36
N SER A 160 -9.49 6.75 -16.77
CA SER A 160 -10.88 6.57 -17.20
C SER A 160 -11.84 7.02 -16.09
N ALA A 161 -13.05 7.38 -16.49
CA ALA A 161 -14.16 7.67 -15.58
C ALA A 161 -15.48 7.26 -16.26
N PHE A 162 -16.57 7.21 -15.51
CA PHE A 162 -17.89 6.93 -16.08
C PHE A 162 -19.03 7.69 -15.38
N MET A 163 -20.13 7.89 -16.11
CA MET A 163 -21.34 8.58 -15.65
C MET A 163 -22.18 7.68 -14.74
N ILE A 164 -22.57 8.18 -13.57
CA ILE A 164 -23.33 7.44 -12.54
C ILE A 164 -24.66 8.10 -12.15
N GLY A 165 -25.07 9.14 -12.87
CA GLY A 165 -26.28 9.94 -12.58
C GLY A 165 -25.95 11.30 -11.96
N ASP A 166 -26.96 12.14 -11.73
CA ASP A 166 -26.91 13.44 -11.04
C ASP A 166 -25.80 14.43 -11.47
N GLY A 167 -25.30 14.34 -12.70
CA GLY A 167 -24.15 15.15 -13.13
C GLY A 167 -22.82 14.77 -12.45
N LYS A 168 -22.70 13.53 -11.97
CA LYS A 168 -21.54 12.95 -11.30
C LYS A 168 -20.82 11.95 -12.20
N LEU A 169 -19.49 11.96 -12.13
CA LEU A 169 -18.61 10.94 -12.71
C LEU A 169 -17.87 10.21 -11.60
N LEU A 170 -17.64 8.91 -11.76
CA LEU A 170 -16.80 8.11 -10.87
C LEU A 170 -15.46 7.77 -11.55
N THR A 171 -14.37 7.81 -10.79
CA THR A 171 -13.00 7.44 -11.21
C THR A 171 -12.18 6.96 -10.01
N ASN A 172 -10.90 6.63 -10.18
CA ASN A 172 -10.01 6.31 -9.07
C ASN A 172 -9.45 7.57 -8.38
N ALA A 173 -9.11 7.46 -7.09
CA ALA A 173 -8.49 8.55 -6.33
C ALA A 173 -7.11 8.92 -6.88
N HIS A 174 -6.27 7.92 -7.22
CA HIS A 174 -4.94 8.16 -7.79
C HIS A 174 -4.98 8.88 -9.15
N CYS A 175 -6.05 8.68 -9.94
CA CYS A 175 -6.24 9.36 -11.23
C CYS A 175 -6.40 10.89 -11.09
N VAL A 176 -6.76 11.40 -9.91
CA VAL A 176 -6.92 12.83 -9.60
C VAL A 176 -6.15 13.26 -8.35
N GLU A 177 -5.12 12.52 -7.99
CA GLU A 177 -4.22 12.86 -6.88
C GLU A 177 -3.40 14.13 -7.18
N HIS A 178 -3.18 14.99 -6.18
CA HIS A 178 -2.46 16.26 -6.31
C HIS A 178 -2.86 17.09 -7.55
N HIS A 179 -4.15 17.08 -7.91
CA HIS A 179 -4.62 17.71 -9.15
C HIS A 179 -4.55 19.23 -9.09
N THR A 180 -3.90 19.83 -10.09
CA THR A 180 -3.97 21.27 -10.40
C THR A 180 -5.10 21.54 -11.39
N GLN A 181 -5.39 20.61 -12.29
CA GLN A 181 -6.51 20.70 -13.24
C GLN A 181 -6.95 19.31 -13.71
N VAL A 182 -8.25 19.04 -13.65
CA VAL A 182 -8.88 17.83 -14.21
C VAL A 182 -9.72 18.22 -15.42
N LYS A 183 -9.60 17.45 -16.51
CA LYS A 183 -10.46 17.55 -17.70
C LYS A 183 -11.01 16.19 -18.08
N VAL A 184 -12.18 16.17 -18.69
CA VAL A 184 -12.80 14.96 -19.23
C VAL A 184 -13.18 15.13 -20.69
N LYS A 185 -13.12 14.04 -21.46
CA LYS A 185 -13.47 13.96 -22.89
C LYS A 185 -14.45 12.80 -23.11
N ARG A 186 -15.59 13.06 -23.74
CA ARG A 186 -16.58 12.03 -24.10
C ARG A 186 -16.06 11.19 -25.27
N ARG A 187 -16.58 9.98 -25.43
CA ARG A 187 -16.41 9.19 -26.65
C ARG A 187 -17.01 9.94 -27.85
N GLY A 188 -16.23 10.13 -28.91
CA GLY A 188 -16.68 10.76 -30.16
C GLY A 188 -16.75 12.29 -30.18
N ASP A 189 -16.47 12.98 -29.07
CA ASP A 189 -16.35 14.44 -29.00
C ASP A 189 -14.88 14.82 -28.82
N ASP A 190 -14.37 15.78 -29.58
CA ASP A 190 -13.00 16.28 -29.43
C ASP A 190 -12.83 17.32 -28.30
N THR A 191 -13.94 17.82 -27.76
CA THR A 191 -13.98 18.82 -26.69
C THR A 191 -13.54 18.23 -25.35
N LYS A 192 -12.68 18.97 -24.64
CA LYS A 192 -12.25 18.65 -23.28
C LYS A 192 -12.93 19.61 -22.30
N TYR A 193 -13.82 19.08 -21.47
CA TYR A 193 -14.56 19.83 -20.47
C TYR A 193 -13.76 19.85 -19.16
N ILE A 194 -13.87 20.94 -18.39
CA ILE A 194 -13.24 21.05 -17.07
C ILE A 194 -14.10 20.27 -16.07
N ALA A 195 -13.46 19.42 -15.26
CA ALA A 195 -14.09 18.71 -14.17
C ALA A 195 -13.57 19.20 -12.81
N LYS A 196 -14.40 19.12 -11.77
CA LYS A 196 -14.04 19.42 -10.39
C LYS A 196 -14.16 18.16 -9.54
N VAL A 197 -13.16 17.88 -8.69
CA VAL A 197 -13.25 16.79 -7.70
C VAL A 197 -14.20 17.23 -6.59
N LEU A 198 -15.25 16.45 -6.36
CA LEU A 198 -16.22 16.65 -5.27
C LEU A 198 -15.77 15.95 -3.98
N ALA A 199 -15.30 14.71 -4.10
CA ALA A 199 -14.83 13.89 -3.00
C ALA A 199 -13.76 12.90 -3.48
N ARG A 200 -12.90 12.46 -2.55
CA ARG A 200 -11.82 11.50 -2.79
C ARG A 200 -11.65 10.60 -1.57
N GLY A 201 -12.02 9.34 -1.69
CA GLY A 201 -11.73 8.29 -0.72
C GLY A 201 -10.41 7.63 -1.08
N VAL A 202 -9.33 8.00 -0.37
CA VAL A 202 -7.98 7.49 -0.64
C VAL A 202 -7.88 6.00 -0.27
N GLU A 203 -8.44 5.62 0.88
CA GLU A 203 -8.51 4.26 1.40
C GLU A 203 -9.10 3.25 0.41
N CYS A 204 -10.17 3.63 -0.29
CA CYS A 204 -10.86 2.82 -1.28
C CYS A 204 -10.49 3.14 -2.73
N ASP A 205 -9.53 4.04 -2.95
CA ASP A 205 -9.11 4.52 -4.28
C ASP A 205 -10.28 4.96 -5.19
N ILE A 206 -11.25 5.71 -4.67
CA ILE A 206 -12.38 6.27 -5.43
C ILE A 206 -12.35 7.81 -5.39
N ALA A 207 -12.67 8.46 -6.50
CA ALA A 207 -13.00 9.87 -6.55
C ALA A 207 -14.30 10.15 -7.33
N LEU A 208 -15.04 11.15 -6.84
CA LEU A 208 -16.26 11.68 -7.43
C LEU A 208 -15.94 13.00 -8.14
N LEU A 209 -16.30 13.13 -9.41
CA LEU A 209 -16.11 14.36 -10.19
C LEU A 209 -17.47 14.96 -10.61
N SER A 210 -17.47 16.26 -10.86
CA SER A 210 -18.58 16.99 -11.49
C SER A 210 -18.10 17.76 -12.72
N VAL A 211 -19.03 18.02 -13.66
CA VAL A 211 -18.78 18.83 -14.86
C VAL A 211 -19.91 19.85 -14.99
N GLU A 212 -19.57 21.14 -15.05
CA GLU A 212 -20.54 22.25 -15.07
C GLU A 212 -21.19 22.47 -16.45
N SER A 213 -20.54 22.02 -17.54
CA SER A 213 -21.06 22.19 -18.89
C SER A 213 -22.27 21.29 -19.14
N LYS A 214 -23.38 21.88 -19.60
CA LYS A 214 -24.59 21.12 -19.97
C LYS A 214 -24.38 20.27 -21.22
N ASP A 215 -23.59 20.76 -22.17
CA ASP A 215 -23.26 20.11 -23.44
C ASP A 215 -22.55 18.75 -23.21
N PHE A 216 -21.79 18.64 -22.11
CA PHE A 216 -21.19 17.37 -21.69
C PHE A 216 -22.23 16.33 -21.25
N TRP A 217 -23.37 16.76 -20.69
CA TRP A 217 -24.45 15.90 -20.22
C TRP A 217 -25.57 15.72 -21.26
N GLU A 218 -25.52 16.40 -22.42
CA GLU A 218 -26.52 16.24 -23.47
C GLU A 218 -26.48 14.83 -24.08
N GLY A 219 -27.60 14.11 -24.02
CA GLY A 219 -27.67 12.70 -24.43
C GLY A 219 -26.81 11.76 -23.56
N ALA A 220 -26.53 12.13 -22.31
CA ALA A 220 -25.82 11.26 -21.37
C ALA A 220 -26.78 10.22 -20.76
N GLU A 221 -26.46 8.94 -20.97
CA GLU A 221 -27.11 7.80 -20.31
C GLU A 221 -26.16 7.28 -19.22
N PRO A 222 -26.49 7.45 -17.92
CA PRO A 222 -25.64 6.98 -16.84
C PRO A 222 -25.70 5.46 -16.69
N LEU A 223 -24.64 4.86 -16.15
CA LEU A 223 -24.58 3.43 -15.90
C LEU A 223 -25.36 3.06 -14.63
N CYS A 224 -26.09 1.95 -14.70
CA CYS A 224 -26.69 1.32 -13.52
C CYS A 224 -25.65 0.43 -12.81
N PHE A 225 -25.67 0.41 -11.48
CA PHE A 225 -24.83 -0.47 -10.68
C PHE A 225 -25.48 -1.85 -10.53
N GLY A 226 -24.73 -2.89 -10.89
CA GLY A 226 -25.11 -4.29 -10.70
C GLY A 226 -24.75 -4.82 -9.32
N HIS A 227 -25.22 -6.03 -9.01
CA HIS A 227 -24.85 -6.72 -7.78
C HIS A 227 -23.42 -7.30 -7.86
N LEU A 228 -22.82 -7.55 -6.69
CA LEU A 228 -21.51 -8.21 -6.59
C LEU A 228 -21.57 -9.60 -7.28
N PRO A 229 -20.73 -9.89 -8.29
CA PRO A 229 -20.85 -11.09 -9.13
C PRO A 229 -20.42 -12.37 -8.40
N HIS A 230 -20.59 -13.52 -9.04
CA HIS A 230 -20.07 -14.82 -8.60
C HIS A 230 -18.73 -15.14 -9.29
N LEU A 231 -18.05 -16.19 -8.82
CA LEU A 231 -16.86 -16.70 -9.49
C LEU A 231 -17.25 -17.31 -10.85
N GLN A 232 -16.41 -17.12 -11.86
CA GLN A 232 -16.62 -17.49 -13.27
C GLN A 232 -17.66 -16.65 -14.03
N ASP A 233 -18.34 -15.69 -13.39
CA ASP A 233 -19.17 -14.71 -14.12
C ASP A 233 -18.29 -13.91 -15.09
N ALA A 234 -18.80 -13.69 -16.31
CA ALA A 234 -18.07 -12.92 -17.31
C ALA A 234 -18.00 -11.44 -16.93
N VAL A 235 -16.84 -10.84 -17.19
CA VAL A 235 -16.58 -9.42 -16.90
C VAL A 235 -15.96 -8.73 -18.09
N THR A 236 -16.47 -7.55 -18.42
CA THR A 236 -15.95 -6.70 -19.48
C THR A 236 -15.49 -5.36 -18.90
N VAL A 237 -14.18 -5.10 -18.91
CA VAL A 237 -13.59 -3.81 -18.49
C VAL A 237 -13.51 -2.87 -19.68
N VAL A 238 -13.93 -1.62 -19.48
CA VAL A 238 -13.92 -0.58 -20.51
C VAL A 238 -13.14 0.63 -20.02
N GLY A 239 -12.25 1.17 -20.85
CA GLY A 239 -11.44 2.33 -20.48
C GLY A 239 -10.60 2.89 -21.63
N TYR A 240 -9.71 3.81 -21.31
CA TYR A 240 -8.84 4.52 -22.25
C TYR A 240 -7.36 4.26 -21.93
N PRO A 241 -6.71 3.31 -22.62
CA PRO A 241 -5.34 2.93 -22.31
C PRO A 241 -4.36 4.06 -22.65
N LEU A 242 -3.24 4.07 -21.93
CA LEU A 242 -2.20 5.08 -22.06
C LEU A 242 -1.69 5.19 -23.52
N GLY A 243 -1.61 6.41 -24.03
CA GLY A 243 -1.14 6.72 -25.40
C GLY A 243 -2.22 6.76 -26.49
N GLY A 244 -3.42 6.22 -26.27
CA GLY A 244 -4.53 6.25 -27.24
C GLY A 244 -5.72 7.11 -26.79
N ASP A 245 -6.38 7.83 -27.70
CA ASP A 245 -7.64 8.53 -27.44
C ASP A 245 -8.90 7.70 -27.79
N THR A 246 -8.71 6.47 -28.29
CA THR A 246 -9.78 5.49 -28.55
C THR A 246 -10.08 4.67 -27.29
N ILE A 247 -11.36 4.31 -27.13
CA ILE A 247 -11.81 3.40 -26.08
C ILE A 247 -11.27 1.97 -26.32
N SER A 248 -10.95 1.27 -25.24
CA SER A 248 -10.51 -0.13 -25.22
C SER A 248 -11.48 -0.95 -24.38
N VAL A 249 -11.62 -2.22 -24.77
CA VAL A 249 -12.49 -3.20 -24.11
C VAL A 249 -11.68 -4.47 -23.90
N THR A 250 -11.61 -4.96 -22.66
CA THR A 250 -11.02 -6.26 -22.33
C THR A 250 -12.05 -7.14 -21.63
N LYS A 251 -12.22 -8.38 -22.09
CA LYS A 251 -13.16 -9.35 -21.51
C LYS A 251 -12.40 -10.49 -20.83
N GLY A 252 -12.94 -10.97 -19.73
CA GLY A 252 -12.46 -12.10 -18.94
C GLY A 252 -13.57 -12.64 -18.04
N VAL A 253 -13.20 -13.26 -16.93
CA VAL A 253 -14.10 -13.76 -15.88
C VAL A 253 -13.65 -13.31 -14.48
N VAL A 254 -14.57 -13.38 -13.54
CA VAL A 254 -14.29 -13.19 -12.11
C VAL A 254 -13.55 -14.40 -11.57
N SER A 255 -12.25 -14.21 -11.29
CA SER A 255 -11.32 -15.25 -10.82
C SER A 255 -11.37 -15.45 -9.31
N ARG A 256 -11.56 -14.36 -8.54
CA ARG A 256 -11.64 -14.41 -7.07
C ARG A 256 -12.43 -13.23 -6.52
N ILE A 257 -13.00 -13.40 -5.33
CA ILE A 257 -13.54 -12.30 -4.52
C ILE A 257 -12.97 -12.48 -3.11
N GLU A 258 -12.16 -11.53 -2.66
CA GLU A 258 -11.50 -11.58 -1.36
C GLU A 258 -11.31 -10.19 -0.74
N VAL A 259 -10.84 -10.13 0.50
CA VAL A 259 -10.40 -8.85 1.08
C VAL A 259 -8.97 -8.61 0.63
N THR A 260 -8.73 -7.52 -0.09
CA THR A 260 -7.45 -7.16 -0.70
C THR A 260 -6.92 -5.87 -0.09
N SER A 261 -5.60 -5.72 0.00
CA SER A 261 -4.99 -4.43 0.35
C SER A 261 -5.05 -3.48 -0.85
N TYR A 262 -5.62 -2.29 -0.64
CA TYR A 262 -5.70 -1.23 -1.64
C TYR A 262 -4.39 -0.44 -1.59
N ALA A 263 -3.53 -0.61 -2.60
CA ALA A 263 -2.14 -0.16 -2.59
C ALA A 263 -1.95 1.34 -2.30
N HIS A 264 -2.87 2.19 -2.74
CA HIS A 264 -2.82 3.65 -2.52
C HIS A 264 -3.53 4.10 -1.22
N GLY A 265 -4.20 3.20 -0.51
CA GLY A 265 -5.11 3.52 0.59
C GLY A 265 -4.81 2.85 1.93
N SER A 266 -3.82 1.95 1.99
CA SER A 266 -3.43 1.18 3.20
C SER A 266 -4.54 0.36 3.87
N SER A 267 -5.71 0.30 3.22
CA SER A 267 -6.93 -0.28 3.76
C SER A 267 -7.23 -1.62 3.09
N GLU A 268 -7.76 -2.54 3.89
CA GLU A 268 -8.17 -3.87 3.44
C GLU A 268 -9.68 -3.91 3.23
N LEU A 269 -10.10 -3.79 1.97
CA LEU A 269 -11.49 -3.75 1.55
C LEU A 269 -11.80 -4.92 0.62
N LEU A 270 -13.09 -5.16 0.34
CA LEU A 270 -13.49 -6.17 -0.62
C LEU A 270 -12.94 -5.82 -2.02
N GLY A 271 -12.34 -6.79 -2.70
CA GLY A 271 -11.86 -6.67 -4.07
C GLY A 271 -12.34 -7.85 -4.91
N ILE A 272 -12.61 -7.59 -6.19
CA ILE A 272 -12.87 -8.62 -7.20
C ILE A 272 -11.58 -8.77 -8.02
N GLN A 273 -11.02 -9.98 -8.07
CA GLN A 273 -9.94 -10.34 -8.96
C GLN A 273 -10.51 -10.86 -10.28
N ILE A 274 -9.99 -10.39 -11.41
CA ILE A 274 -10.39 -10.79 -12.77
C ILE A 274 -9.15 -11.24 -13.57
N ASP A 275 -9.35 -12.09 -14.58
CA ASP A 275 -8.28 -12.49 -15.52
C ASP A 275 -8.19 -11.59 -16.78
N ALA A 276 -9.08 -10.61 -16.92
CA ALA A 276 -9.00 -9.59 -17.96
C ALA A 276 -7.82 -8.64 -17.71
N ALA A 277 -7.03 -8.38 -18.75
CA ALA A 277 -5.92 -7.43 -18.67
C ALA A 277 -6.41 -6.00 -18.39
N ILE A 278 -5.90 -5.39 -17.31
CA ILE A 278 -6.07 -3.97 -16.97
C ILE A 278 -4.75 -3.26 -17.26
N ASN A 279 -4.74 -2.38 -18.26
CA ASN A 279 -3.58 -1.56 -18.62
C ASN A 279 -3.66 -0.17 -17.96
N PRO A 280 -2.53 0.50 -17.71
CA PRO A 280 -2.52 1.90 -17.28
C PRO A 280 -3.39 2.76 -18.19
N GLY A 281 -4.24 3.60 -17.59
CA GLY A 281 -5.27 4.39 -18.28
C GLY A 281 -6.68 3.77 -18.23
N ASN A 282 -6.81 2.44 -18.15
CA ASN A 282 -8.12 1.80 -17.92
C ASN A 282 -8.60 1.96 -16.46
N SER A 283 -7.68 2.25 -15.53
CA SER A 283 -7.99 2.61 -14.14
C SER A 283 -9.05 3.71 -14.08
N GLY A 284 -10.05 3.54 -13.22
CA GLY A 284 -11.20 4.42 -13.05
C GLY A 284 -12.35 4.16 -14.02
N GLY A 285 -12.17 3.27 -15.01
CA GLY A 285 -13.22 2.81 -15.92
C GLY A 285 -14.14 1.77 -15.28
N PRO A 286 -15.34 1.54 -15.83
CA PRO A 286 -16.26 0.54 -15.30
C PRO A 286 -15.86 -0.88 -15.73
N ALA A 287 -16.21 -1.84 -14.87
CA ALA A 287 -16.31 -3.25 -15.23
C ALA A 287 -17.79 -3.65 -15.29
N PHE A 288 -18.19 -4.39 -16.34
CA PHE A 288 -19.57 -4.78 -16.63
C PHE A 288 -19.79 -6.28 -16.49
N ASN A 289 -20.99 -6.70 -16.09
CA ASN A 289 -21.51 -8.05 -16.33
C ASN A 289 -22.02 -8.20 -17.78
N ASP A 290 -22.48 -9.40 -18.16
CA ASP A 290 -23.06 -9.65 -19.49
C ASP A 290 -24.41 -8.93 -19.72
N ASP A 291 -25.10 -8.50 -18.65
CA ASP A 291 -26.35 -7.71 -18.71
C ASP A 291 -26.10 -6.20 -18.92
N GLY A 292 -24.85 -5.75 -18.94
CA GLY A 292 -24.47 -4.34 -19.14
C GLY A 292 -24.50 -3.47 -17.88
N GLU A 293 -24.70 -4.05 -16.70
CA GLU A 293 -24.63 -3.37 -15.41
C GLU A 293 -23.18 -3.22 -14.93
N CYS A 294 -22.85 -2.08 -14.33
CA CYS A 294 -21.52 -1.85 -13.76
C CYS A 294 -21.38 -2.61 -12.43
N ILE A 295 -20.50 -3.63 -12.40
CA ILE A 295 -20.17 -4.41 -11.20
C ILE A 295 -19.02 -3.82 -10.37
N GLY A 296 -18.38 -2.76 -10.85
CA GLY A 296 -17.36 -2.03 -10.11
C GLY A 296 -16.44 -1.14 -10.95
N VAL A 297 -15.44 -0.53 -10.29
CA VAL A 297 -14.41 0.31 -10.91
C VAL A 297 -13.13 -0.50 -11.13
N ALA A 298 -12.64 -0.57 -12.36
CA ALA A 298 -11.35 -1.17 -12.67
C ALA A 298 -10.21 -0.38 -11.99
N PHE A 299 -9.34 -1.07 -11.27
CA PHE A 299 -8.16 -0.47 -10.66
C PHE A 299 -6.95 -1.41 -10.78
N GLN A 300 -5.75 -0.83 -10.79
CA GLN A 300 -4.51 -1.59 -10.90
C GLN A 300 -3.78 -1.58 -9.57
N VAL A 301 -3.68 -2.75 -8.93
CA VAL A 301 -2.76 -2.98 -7.80
C VAL A 301 -1.32 -3.05 -8.32
N TYR A 302 -0.35 -2.71 -7.48
CA TYR A 302 1.08 -2.75 -7.79
C TYR A 302 1.48 -4.12 -8.35
N ARG A 303 2.09 -4.15 -9.54
CA ARG A 303 2.54 -5.40 -10.18
C ARG A 303 3.84 -5.87 -9.54
N SER A 304 3.95 -7.17 -9.28
CA SER A 304 5.25 -7.83 -9.41
C SER A 304 5.45 -8.20 -10.88
N ASP A 305 6.67 -8.04 -11.40
CA ASP A 305 7.01 -8.35 -12.81
C ASP A 305 6.79 -9.83 -13.18
N GLU A 306 6.52 -10.69 -12.19
CA GLU A 306 6.24 -12.12 -12.34
C GLU A 306 4.74 -12.46 -12.50
N THR A 307 3.83 -11.47 -12.44
CA THR A 307 2.37 -11.71 -12.49
C THR A 307 1.69 -11.08 -13.71
N GLU A 308 1.45 -11.90 -14.74
CA GLU A 308 0.66 -11.54 -15.91
C GLU A 308 -0.85 -11.80 -15.70
N ASN A 309 -1.69 -11.02 -16.40
CA ASN A 309 -3.16 -11.21 -16.48
C ASN A 309 -3.92 -11.30 -15.15
N ILE A 310 -3.51 -10.51 -14.14
CA ILE A 310 -4.31 -10.26 -12.94
C ILE A 310 -4.79 -8.80 -12.97
N GLY A 311 -6.11 -8.62 -13.05
CA GLY A 311 -6.79 -7.34 -12.85
C GLY A 311 -7.56 -7.32 -11.53
N TYR A 312 -7.81 -6.13 -10.99
CA TYR A 312 -8.67 -5.94 -9.83
C TYR A 312 -9.79 -4.94 -10.12
N VAL A 313 -10.94 -5.14 -9.48
CA VAL A 313 -12.12 -4.28 -9.58
C VAL A 313 -12.64 -3.96 -8.18
N ILE A 314 -12.84 -2.67 -7.93
CA ILE A 314 -13.48 -2.12 -6.72
C ILE A 314 -14.97 -2.42 -6.82
N PRO A 315 -15.53 -3.32 -6.00
CA PRO A 315 -16.91 -3.80 -6.17
C PRO A 315 -17.95 -2.71 -5.90
N THR A 316 -19.13 -2.85 -6.49
CA THR A 316 -20.28 -1.96 -6.22
C THR A 316 -20.62 -1.79 -4.75
N THR A 317 -20.33 -2.77 -3.89
CA THR A 317 -20.52 -2.63 -2.43
C THR A 317 -19.62 -1.56 -1.80
N VAL A 318 -18.37 -1.44 -2.26
CA VAL A 318 -17.42 -0.42 -1.78
C VAL A 318 -17.76 0.94 -2.40
N VAL A 319 -18.14 0.96 -3.68
CA VAL A 319 -18.64 2.18 -4.36
C VAL A 319 -19.90 2.73 -3.68
N SER A 320 -20.87 1.87 -3.34
CA SER A 320 -22.12 2.28 -2.70
C SER A 320 -21.88 2.87 -1.32
N HIS A 321 -20.99 2.24 -0.52
CA HIS A 321 -20.58 2.78 0.79
C HIS A 321 -19.96 4.17 0.66
N PHE A 322 -19.01 4.35 -0.26
CA PHE A 322 -18.39 5.66 -0.52
C PHE A 322 -19.41 6.74 -0.93
N LEU A 323 -20.36 6.40 -1.81
CA LEU A 323 -21.40 7.33 -2.28
C LEU A 323 -22.38 7.68 -1.16
N GLU A 324 -22.79 6.70 -0.36
CA GLU A 324 -23.72 6.90 0.76
C GLU A 324 -23.09 7.69 1.92
N ASP A 325 -21.81 7.44 2.24
CA ASP A 325 -21.06 8.24 3.21
C ASP A 325 -20.97 9.71 2.76
N TYR A 326 -20.60 9.95 1.50
CA TYR A 326 -20.55 11.30 0.94
C TYR A 326 -21.92 11.99 0.94
N GLU A 327 -23.01 11.28 0.64
CA GLU A 327 -24.37 11.83 0.66
C GLU A 327 -24.84 12.18 2.08
N ARG A 328 -24.56 11.31 3.07
CA ARG A 328 -24.92 11.54 4.48
C ARG A 328 -24.15 12.71 5.10
N ASN A 329 -22.85 12.82 4.81
CA ASN A 329 -21.93 13.69 5.53
C ASN A 329 -21.48 14.93 4.75
N GLY A 330 -21.75 15.01 3.44
CA GLY A 330 -21.25 16.07 2.55
C GLY A 330 -19.74 16.02 2.29
N LYS A 331 -19.05 15.03 2.85
CA LYS A 331 -17.62 14.74 2.73
C LYS A 331 -17.40 13.24 2.94
N TYR A 332 -16.24 12.74 2.54
CA TYR A 332 -15.82 11.38 2.86
C TYR A 332 -15.33 11.31 4.33
N SER A 333 -15.70 10.23 5.03
CA SER A 333 -15.50 10.02 6.48
C SER A 333 -14.74 8.73 6.81
N GLY A 334 -14.24 8.02 5.78
CA GLY A 334 -13.40 6.84 5.94
C GLY A 334 -14.15 5.51 6.13
N PHE A 335 -13.43 4.42 5.93
CA PHE A 335 -13.87 3.09 6.37
C PHE A 335 -13.51 2.89 7.85
N PRO A 336 -14.46 2.47 8.69
CA PRO A 336 -14.16 2.18 10.08
C PRO A 336 -13.22 0.96 10.22
N CYS A 337 -12.42 0.98 11.28
CA CYS A 337 -11.64 -0.16 11.73
C CYS A 337 -12.00 -0.53 13.19
N LEU A 338 -11.60 -1.73 13.61
CA LEU A 338 -11.76 -2.16 15.02
C LEU A 338 -10.54 -1.78 15.88
N GLY A 339 -9.44 -1.32 15.28
CA GLY A 339 -8.21 -0.94 16.02
C GLY A 339 -7.61 -2.07 16.85
N VAL A 340 -7.54 -3.30 16.32
CA VAL A 340 -6.97 -4.47 17.01
C VAL A 340 -6.02 -5.28 16.16
N LEU A 341 -4.92 -5.72 16.76
CA LEU A 341 -4.02 -6.72 16.19
C LEU A 341 -4.47 -8.12 16.66
N LEU A 342 -4.62 -9.04 15.70
CA LEU A 342 -5.25 -10.34 15.94
C LEU A 342 -4.32 -11.51 15.62
N GLN A 343 -4.58 -12.64 16.29
CA GLN A 343 -3.90 -13.91 16.09
C GLN A 343 -4.91 -15.03 15.85
N LYS A 344 -4.66 -15.84 14.82
CA LYS A 344 -5.42 -17.05 14.52
C LYS A 344 -5.30 -18.08 15.63
N LEU A 345 -6.37 -18.84 15.82
CA LEU A 345 -6.48 -19.88 16.84
C LEU A 345 -6.46 -21.30 16.27
N GLU A 346 -5.62 -21.57 15.27
CA GLU A 346 -5.47 -22.90 14.64
C GLU A 346 -5.02 -24.00 15.61
N SER A 347 -4.11 -23.65 16.54
CA SER A 347 -3.52 -24.60 17.48
C SER A 347 -4.54 -25.07 18.53
N PRO A 348 -4.83 -26.38 18.65
CA PRO A 348 -5.70 -26.91 19.70
C PRO A 348 -5.19 -26.62 21.11
N ALA A 349 -3.86 -26.59 21.30
CA ALA A 349 -3.24 -26.29 22.59
C ALA A 349 -3.47 -24.82 23.00
N LEU A 350 -3.41 -23.88 22.04
CA LEU A 350 -3.68 -22.47 22.29
C LEU A 350 -5.15 -22.25 22.67
N ARG A 351 -6.09 -22.88 21.93
CA ARG A 351 -7.53 -22.84 22.26
C ARG A 351 -7.82 -23.42 23.65
N ALA A 352 -7.23 -24.57 23.99
CA ALA A 352 -7.40 -25.20 25.30
C ALA A 352 -6.86 -24.34 26.45
N CYS A 353 -5.69 -23.70 26.27
CA CYS A 353 -5.11 -22.77 27.24
C CYS A 353 -6.04 -21.57 27.50
N LEU A 354 -6.59 -20.98 26.44
CA LEU A 354 -7.54 -19.86 26.49
C LEU A 354 -8.97 -20.28 26.86
N LYS A 355 -9.21 -21.58 27.14
CA LYS A 355 -10.52 -22.18 27.43
C LYS A 355 -11.59 -21.93 26.35
N VAL A 356 -11.18 -21.79 25.09
CA VAL A 356 -12.11 -21.64 23.96
C VAL A 356 -12.78 -22.99 23.68
N PRO A 357 -14.12 -23.10 23.76
CA PRO A 357 -14.80 -24.40 23.80
C PRO A 357 -14.91 -25.09 22.44
N SER A 358 -14.72 -24.36 21.33
CA SER A 358 -14.89 -24.87 19.97
C SER A 358 -13.78 -24.39 19.03
N ASN A 359 -13.85 -24.73 17.74
CA ASN A 359 -12.86 -24.31 16.74
C ASN A 359 -13.18 -22.93 16.13
N GLU A 360 -13.33 -21.93 17.01
CA GLU A 360 -13.80 -20.59 16.65
C GLU A 360 -12.98 -19.48 17.33
N GLY A 361 -13.13 -18.27 16.80
CA GLY A 361 -12.57 -17.02 17.32
C GLY A 361 -11.12 -16.71 17.00
N VAL A 362 -10.73 -15.48 17.30
CA VAL A 362 -9.40 -14.91 17.11
C VAL A 362 -8.93 -14.16 18.36
N LEU A 363 -7.66 -14.31 18.71
CA LEU A 363 -7.06 -13.72 19.91
C LEU A 363 -6.64 -12.27 19.67
N VAL A 364 -7.03 -11.37 20.57
CA VAL A 364 -6.55 -9.98 20.65
C VAL A 364 -5.13 -9.97 21.20
N ARG A 365 -4.16 -9.60 20.36
CA ARG A 365 -2.75 -9.44 20.73
C ARG A 365 -2.42 -8.03 21.21
N LYS A 366 -3.07 -7.02 20.65
CA LYS A 366 -2.85 -5.59 20.95
C LYS A 366 -4.10 -4.81 20.56
N VAL A 367 -4.40 -3.75 21.28
CA VAL A 367 -5.46 -2.78 20.95
C VAL A 367 -4.80 -1.42 20.66
N GLU A 368 -5.31 -0.69 19.67
CA GLU A 368 -4.85 0.65 19.33
C GLU A 368 -5.36 1.65 20.39
N PRO A 369 -4.47 2.40 21.09
CA PRO A 369 -4.88 3.29 22.18
C PRO A 369 -5.93 4.33 21.79
N THR A 370 -5.83 4.86 20.57
CA THR A 370 -6.73 5.85 19.97
C THR A 370 -8.10 5.32 19.56
N SER A 371 -8.32 4.00 19.55
CA SER A 371 -9.61 3.39 19.26
C SER A 371 -10.46 3.33 20.53
N ASP A 372 -11.77 3.63 20.45
CA ASP A 372 -12.70 3.48 21.58
C ASP A 372 -12.75 2.04 22.13
N VAL A 373 -12.34 1.08 21.30
CA VAL A 373 -12.21 -0.35 21.58
C VAL A 373 -11.19 -0.63 22.70
N SER A 374 -10.23 0.26 22.95
CA SER A 374 -9.27 0.16 24.06
C SER A 374 -9.93 0.18 25.44
N ASN A 375 -11.09 0.85 25.56
CA ASN A 375 -11.89 0.88 26.78
C ASN A 375 -12.69 -0.42 27.03
N VAL A 376 -12.75 -1.30 26.03
CA VAL A 376 -13.73 -2.41 25.97
C VAL A 376 -13.04 -3.77 25.87
N LEU A 377 -12.13 -3.91 24.90
CA LEU A 377 -11.32 -5.11 24.67
C LEU A 377 -9.97 -5.01 25.38
N LYS A 378 -9.38 -6.17 25.67
CA LYS A 378 -8.09 -6.31 26.34
C LYS A 378 -7.24 -7.34 25.62
N GLU A 379 -5.92 -7.21 25.75
CA GLU A 379 -4.99 -8.24 25.32
C GLU A 379 -5.31 -9.57 26.05
N GLY A 380 -5.36 -10.67 25.30
CA GLY A 380 -5.80 -11.96 25.81
C GLY A 380 -7.28 -12.31 25.56
N ASP A 381 -8.12 -11.35 25.17
CA ASP A 381 -9.51 -11.63 24.79
C ASP A 381 -9.58 -12.45 23.49
N VAL A 382 -10.56 -13.34 23.38
CA VAL A 382 -10.86 -14.05 22.11
C VAL A 382 -12.18 -13.57 21.54
N ILE A 383 -12.16 -12.90 20.39
CA ILE A 383 -13.37 -12.47 19.68
C ILE A 383 -13.95 -13.68 18.94
N VAL A 384 -15.16 -14.11 19.31
CA VAL A 384 -15.86 -15.28 18.73
C VAL A 384 -17.02 -14.91 17.82
N SER A 385 -17.60 -13.71 17.95
CA SER A 385 -18.63 -13.22 17.02
C SER A 385 -18.62 -11.70 16.85
N PHE A 386 -19.10 -11.24 15.70
CA PHE A 386 -19.31 -9.84 15.34
C PHE A 386 -20.76 -9.70 14.81
N ASP A 387 -21.58 -8.85 15.43
CA ASP A 387 -23.02 -8.67 15.14
C ASP A 387 -23.78 -10.01 15.02
N GLY A 388 -23.50 -10.93 15.95
CA GLY A 388 -24.07 -12.29 15.97
C GLY A 388 -23.49 -13.27 14.94
N VAL A 389 -22.66 -12.81 13.99
CA VAL A 389 -21.97 -13.68 13.02
C VAL A 389 -20.74 -14.32 13.67
N ARG A 390 -20.68 -15.65 13.69
CA ARG A 390 -19.56 -16.41 14.29
C ARG A 390 -18.30 -16.35 13.42
N ILE A 391 -17.18 -16.05 14.08
CA ILE A 391 -15.83 -15.98 13.50
C ILE A 391 -15.14 -17.33 13.72
N GLY A 392 -14.63 -17.96 12.66
CA GLY A 392 -13.84 -19.20 12.76
C GLY A 392 -12.41 -18.95 13.25
N CYS A 393 -11.69 -20.01 13.64
CA CYS A 393 -10.30 -19.94 14.12
C CYS A 393 -9.32 -19.19 13.19
N GLU A 394 -9.63 -19.16 11.89
CA GLU A 394 -8.89 -18.45 10.84
C GLU A 394 -9.11 -16.93 10.79
N GLY A 395 -10.02 -16.39 11.59
CA GLY A 395 -10.53 -15.03 11.39
C GLY A 395 -11.46 -14.91 10.18
N THR A 396 -12.09 -16.01 9.76
CA THR A 396 -13.06 -16.01 8.65
C THR A 396 -14.50 -16.12 9.13
N VAL A 397 -15.44 -15.52 8.40
CA VAL A 397 -16.90 -15.58 8.63
C VAL A 397 -17.61 -16.21 7.42
N PRO A 398 -18.83 -16.75 7.57
CA PRO A 398 -19.68 -17.09 6.43
C PRO A 398 -19.93 -15.86 5.56
N PHE A 399 -19.88 -16.02 4.24
CA PHE A 399 -20.05 -14.90 3.29
C PHE A 399 -21.26 -15.09 2.39
N ARG A 400 -21.25 -16.14 1.57
CA ARG A 400 -22.27 -16.52 0.59
C ARG A 400 -22.36 -18.04 0.57
N SER A 401 -23.52 -18.63 0.30
CA SER A 401 -23.76 -20.08 0.07
C SER A 401 -22.82 -21.04 0.82
N SER A 402 -21.64 -21.36 0.25
CA SER A 402 -20.59 -22.21 0.84
C SER A 402 -19.23 -21.51 1.07
N ALA A 403 -19.09 -20.23 0.70
CA ALA A 403 -17.87 -19.44 0.79
C ALA A 403 -17.68 -18.77 2.16
N ARG A 404 -16.42 -18.57 2.53
CA ARG A 404 -15.99 -17.83 3.72
C ARG A 404 -15.11 -16.65 3.30
N ILE A 405 -15.14 -15.56 4.07
CA ILE A 405 -14.32 -14.37 3.85
C ILE A 405 -13.66 -13.92 5.15
N ALA A 406 -12.60 -13.13 5.09
CA ALA A 406 -12.00 -12.51 6.29
C ALA A 406 -13.04 -11.64 7.01
N PHE A 407 -13.13 -11.76 8.34
CA PHE A 407 -14.15 -11.05 9.13
C PHE A 407 -14.04 -9.52 9.05
N ARG A 408 -12.89 -8.99 8.62
CA ARG A 408 -12.67 -7.57 8.29
C ARG A 408 -13.73 -7.02 7.32
N TYR A 409 -14.26 -7.86 6.43
CA TYR A 409 -15.38 -7.52 5.55
C TYR A 409 -16.67 -7.09 6.27
N LEU A 410 -16.92 -7.58 7.50
CA LEU A 410 -18.08 -7.13 8.29
C LEU A 410 -17.85 -5.76 8.91
N ILE A 411 -16.59 -5.43 9.23
CA ILE A 411 -16.21 -4.11 9.74
C ILE A 411 -16.33 -3.07 8.61
N SER A 412 -15.78 -3.35 7.43
CA SER A 412 -15.77 -2.39 6.30
C SER A 412 -17.13 -2.20 5.60
N GLN A 413 -18.19 -2.88 6.04
CA GLN A 413 -19.57 -2.56 5.66
C GLN A 413 -20.25 -1.56 6.60
N LYS A 414 -19.64 -1.26 7.75
CA LYS A 414 -20.13 -0.25 8.70
C LYS A 414 -19.69 1.14 8.27
N PHE A 415 -20.34 2.15 8.81
CA PHE A 415 -19.94 3.54 8.68
C PHE A 415 -19.19 4.02 9.92
N THR A 416 -18.38 5.07 9.77
CA THR A 416 -17.77 5.77 10.89
C THR A 416 -18.83 6.26 11.87
N GLY A 417 -18.70 5.89 13.15
CA GLY A 417 -19.69 6.17 14.19
C GLY A 417 -20.70 5.04 14.46
N ASP A 418 -20.70 3.96 13.67
CA ASP A 418 -21.51 2.78 13.96
C ASP A 418 -21.00 2.05 15.21
N VAL A 419 -21.94 1.43 15.95
CA VAL A 419 -21.63 0.52 17.07
C VAL A 419 -21.81 -0.93 16.62
N ALA A 420 -20.83 -1.78 16.90
CA ALA A 420 -20.87 -3.22 16.65
C ALA A 420 -20.96 -4.02 17.96
N GLU A 421 -21.73 -5.12 17.96
CA GLU A 421 -21.79 -6.07 19.07
C GLU A 421 -20.73 -7.16 18.88
N LEU A 422 -19.78 -7.25 19.81
CA LEU A 422 -18.76 -8.29 19.83
C LEU A 422 -19.12 -9.33 20.90
N GLY A 423 -19.15 -10.61 20.49
CA GLY A 423 -19.10 -11.73 21.42
C GLY A 423 -17.65 -12.10 21.66
N ILE A 424 -17.20 -12.07 22.91
CA ILE A 424 -15.82 -12.36 23.30
C ILE A 424 -15.76 -13.40 24.42
N ILE A 425 -14.63 -14.09 24.53
CA ILE A 425 -14.28 -14.94 25.67
C ILE A 425 -13.14 -14.27 26.43
N ARG A 426 -13.34 -14.00 27.71
CA ARG A 426 -12.36 -13.39 28.63
C ARG A 426 -12.21 -14.31 29.84
N ALA A 427 -10.98 -14.73 30.15
CA ALA A 427 -10.65 -15.71 31.21
C ALA A 427 -11.38 -17.08 31.14
N GLY A 428 -12.07 -17.36 30.03
CA GLY A 428 -12.92 -18.53 29.81
C GLY A 428 -14.43 -18.28 29.93
N GLU A 429 -14.86 -17.05 30.27
CA GLU A 429 -16.26 -16.67 30.34
C GLU A 429 -16.67 -15.95 29.04
N PHE A 430 -17.84 -16.32 28.49
CA PHE A 430 -18.42 -15.65 27.33
C PHE A 430 -19.13 -14.37 27.78
N MET A 431 -18.83 -13.25 27.11
CA MET A 431 -19.47 -11.97 27.35
C MET A 431 -19.74 -11.24 26.04
N LYS A 432 -20.76 -10.37 26.03
CA LYS A 432 -21.04 -9.45 24.94
C LYS A 432 -20.57 -8.06 25.31
N VAL A 433 -19.95 -7.37 24.36
CA VAL A 433 -19.50 -5.99 24.50
C VAL A 433 -19.86 -5.18 23.26
N GLN A 434 -19.98 -3.87 23.41
CA GLN A 434 -20.25 -2.95 22.30
C GLN A 434 -19.02 -2.13 21.99
N ALA A 435 -18.67 -2.01 20.72
CA ALA A 435 -17.53 -1.27 20.22
C ALA A 435 -18.00 -0.16 19.27
N LEU A 436 -17.67 1.09 19.57
CA LEU A 436 -17.81 2.20 18.63
C LEU A 436 -16.69 2.09 17.60
N LEU A 437 -17.02 2.22 16.32
CA LEU A 437 -16.08 2.08 15.21
C LEU A 437 -15.72 3.45 14.61
N LYS A 438 -14.41 3.67 14.43
CA LYS A 438 -13.83 4.89 13.86
C LYS A 438 -12.80 4.53 12.77
N PRO A 439 -12.44 5.45 11.86
CA PRO A 439 -11.29 5.30 10.97
C PRO A 439 -10.01 5.06 11.76
N ARG A 440 -9.00 4.50 11.09
CA ARG A 440 -7.73 4.19 11.73
C ARG A 440 -6.89 5.46 11.93
N VAL A 441 -6.41 5.71 13.15
CA VAL A 441 -5.50 6.83 13.42
C VAL A 441 -4.06 6.39 13.14
N HIS A 442 -3.54 6.78 11.99
CA HIS A 442 -2.17 6.50 11.57
C HIS A 442 -1.17 7.47 12.20
N LEU A 443 -0.18 6.95 12.94
CA LEU A 443 0.94 7.76 13.49
C LEU A 443 1.86 8.31 12.40
N VAL A 444 2.05 7.52 11.33
CA VAL A 444 2.71 7.92 10.09
C VAL A 444 1.67 7.77 8.98
N PRO A 445 1.14 8.87 8.44
CA PRO A 445 0.03 8.82 7.48
C PRO A 445 0.50 8.41 6.08
N TYR A 446 -0.36 7.66 5.39
CA TYR A 446 -0.18 7.28 3.98
C TYR A 446 -0.49 8.41 3.01
N HIS A 447 -1.32 9.37 3.42
CA HIS A 447 -1.70 10.54 2.63
C HIS A 447 -1.74 11.79 3.52
N ILE A 448 -1.31 12.93 2.97
CA ILE A 448 -1.44 14.22 3.65
C ILE A 448 -2.70 14.93 3.15
N GLU A 449 -3.59 15.27 4.08
CA GLU A 449 -4.76 16.10 3.80
C GLU A 449 -4.34 17.56 3.51
N CYS A 450 -5.15 18.32 2.78
CA CYS A 450 -4.87 19.72 2.39
C CYS A 450 -3.65 19.95 1.43
N GLY A 451 -2.88 18.93 1.07
CA GLY A 451 -2.04 18.93 -0.14
C GLY A 451 -0.71 19.67 -0.10
N GLN A 452 -0.31 20.22 1.05
CA GLN A 452 1.08 20.55 1.37
C GLN A 452 1.43 19.96 2.75
N PRO A 453 2.62 19.35 2.92
CA PRO A 453 3.13 18.94 4.23
C PRO A 453 3.37 20.15 5.14
N SER A 454 3.03 20.01 6.42
CA SER A 454 3.39 20.98 7.45
C SER A 454 4.91 21.07 7.60
N TYR A 455 5.46 22.26 7.81
CA TYR A 455 6.89 22.44 8.08
C TYR A 455 7.19 23.66 8.95
N LEU A 456 8.29 23.59 9.69
CA LEU A 456 8.80 24.67 10.54
C LEU A 456 10.32 24.77 10.41
N ILE A 457 10.85 25.99 10.22
CA ILE A 457 12.28 26.27 10.12
C ILE A 457 12.72 27.12 11.31
N VAL A 458 13.70 26.64 12.09
CA VAL A 458 14.27 27.37 13.24
C VAL A 458 15.78 27.40 13.14
N ALA A 459 16.37 28.59 12.99
CA ALA A 459 17.81 28.76 12.75
C ALA A 459 18.38 27.89 11.60
N GLY A 460 17.57 27.59 10.59
CA GLY A 460 17.93 26.71 9.47
C GLY A 460 17.65 25.21 9.70
N LEU A 461 17.29 24.77 10.90
CA LEU A 461 16.82 23.40 11.12
C LEU A 461 15.41 23.25 10.55
N VAL A 462 15.20 22.28 9.65
CA VAL A 462 13.94 22.04 8.93
C VAL A 462 13.17 20.87 9.56
N PHE A 463 12.08 21.18 10.26
CA PHE A 463 11.21 20.18 10.88
C PHE A 463 9.99 19.86 10.02
N THR A 464 9.67 18.58 9.85
CA THR A 464 8.47 18.09 9.15
C THR A 464 7.85 16.91 9.92
N PRO A 465 6.55 16.59 9.75
CA PRO A 465 5.98 15.32 10.20
C PRO A 465 6.41 14.17 9.29
N LEU A 466 6.85 13.06 9.89
CA LEU A 466 7.10 11.82 9.16
C LEU A 466 5.82 11.31 8.50
N SER A 467 5.89 10.98 7.22
CA SER A 467 4.80 10.46 6.41
C SER A 467 5.32 9.44 5.40
N GLU A 468 4.47 8.54 4.91
CA GLU A 468 4.89 7.53 3.92
C GLU A 468 5.35 8.17 2.59
N PRO A 469 4.78 9.28 2.09
CA PRO A 469 5.33 9.98 0.92
C PRO A 469 6.75 10.53 1.15
N LEU A 470 7.05 11.07 2.34
CA LEU A 470 8.42 11.47 2.71
C LEU A 470 9.37 10.26 2.72
N ILE A 471 8.91 9.12 3.26
CA ILE A 471 9.69 7.87 3.25
C ILE A 471 9.98 7.38 1.82
N GLY A 472 9.03 7.55 0.91
CA GLY A 472 9.18 7.21 -0.50
C GLY A 472 10.12 8.14 -1.28
N GLU A 473 10.19 9.44 -0.93
CA GLU A 473 11.02 10.43 -1.62
C GLU A 473 12.49 10.39 -1.17
N GLU A 474 12.73 10.28 0.14
CA GLU A 474 14.08 10.16 0.71
C GLU A 474 14.72 8.77 0.50
N CYS A 475 13.91 7.76 0.12
CA CYS A 475 14.21 6.32 0.10
C CYS A 475 14.45 5.70 1.49
N GLU A 476 14.04 4.43 1.68
CA GLU A 476 14.16 3.74 2.98
C GLU A 476 15.61 3.66 3.49
N ASP A 477 16.61 3.56 2.60
CA ASP A 477 18.03 3.45 2.97
C ASP A 477 18.60 4.68 3.70
N SER A 478 18.07 5.89 3.47
CA SER A 478 18.60 7.15 4.03
C SER A 478 18.01 7.51 5.41
N ILE A 479 16.85 6.95 5.74
CA ILE A 479 16.03 7.32 6.89
C ILE A 479 16.46 6.61 8.18
N GLY A 480 17.20 5.51 8.03
CA GLY A 480 17.72 4.74 9.16
C GLY A 480 16.69 3.79 9.80
N LEU A 481 17.21 2.67 10.31
CA LEU A 481 16.40 1.55 10.77
C LEU A 481 15.47 1.91 11.94
N LYS A 482 15.85 2.85 12.82
CA LYS A 482 15.04 3.25 13.99
C LYS A 482 13.75 3.93 13.58
N LEU A 483 13.86 4.90 12.67
CA LEU A 483 12.71 5.68 12.21
C LEU A 483 11.77 4.83 11.35
N LEU A 484 12.31 3.97 10.49
CA LEU A 484 11.53 2.95 9.77
C LEU A 484 10.81 1.97 10.71
N THR A 485 11.50 1.48 11.76
CA THR A 485 10.88 0.58 12.75
C THR A 485 9.72 1.28 13.46
N LYS A 486 9.85 2.57 13.77
CA LYS A 486 8.74 3.37 14.31
C LYS A 486 7.60 3.50 13.30
N ALA A 487 7.88 3.87 12.05
CA ALA A 487 6.88 4.03 11.01
C ALA A 487 6.07 2.74 10.74
N ARG A 488 6.72 1.57 10.77
CA ARG A 488 6.10 0.28 10.45
C ARG A 488 5.37 -0.38 11.64
N TYR A 489 5.80 -0.12 12.89
CA TYR A 489 5.30 -0.87 14.06
C TYR A 489 4.77 -0.03 15.23
N SER A 490 5.03 1.27 15.27
CA SER A 490 4.46 2.14 16.32
C SER A 490 3.03 2.53 16.02
N LEU A 491 2.25 2.70 17.09
CA LEU A 491 0.84 3.11 17.04
C LEU A 491 0.72 4.45 17.74
N ALA A 492 -0.22 5.29 17.29
CA ALA A 492 -0.54 6.53 17.97
C ALA A 492 -1.08 6.22 19.37
N LYS A 493 -0.61 6.96 20.37
CA LYS A 493 -1.02 6.88 21.78
C LYS A 493 -2.20 7.79 22.06
N PHE A 494 -2.28 8.92 21.36
CA PHE A 494 -3.36 9.90 21.44
C PHE A 494 -3.66 10.47 20.05
N GLU A 495 -4.85 11.04 19.90
CA GLU A 495 -5.31 11.61 18.63
C GLU A 495 -4.49 12.85 18.26
N GLY A 496 -3.93 12.87 17.05
CA GLY A 496 -3.02 13.93 16.60
C GLY A 496 -1.57 13.84 17.10
N GLU A 497 -1.13 12.69 17.64
CA GLU A 497 0.31 12.42 17.82
C GLU A 497 1.02 12.33 16.45
N GLN A 498 2.21 12.92 16.32
CA GLN A 498 3.04 12.83 15.12
C GLN A 498 4.51 12.59 15.49
N ILE A 499 5.22 11.82 14.67
CA ILE A 499 6.68 11.77 14.69
C ILE A 499 7.19 13.00 13.95
N VAL A 500 7.74 13.98 14.66
CA VAL A 500 8.39 15.15 14.07
C VAL A 500 9.86 14.82 13.82
N VAL A 501 10.34 15.06 12.60
CA VAL A 501 11.73 14.82 12.19
C VAL A 501 12.41 16.11 11.77
N LEU A 502 13.70 16.21 12.06
CA LEU A 502 14.61 17.14 11.40
C LEU A 502 15.00 16.51 10.07
N SER A 503 14.43 16.99 8.96
CA SER A 503 14.75 16.48 7.63
C SER A 503 16.18 16.87 7.23
N GLN A 504 16.54 18.15 7.38
CA GLN A 504 17.85 18.68 7.01
C GLN A 504 18.19 19.99 7.76
N VAL A 505 19.45 20.41 7.69
CA VAL A 505 19.93 21.69 8.24
C VAL A 505 20.46 22.62 7.14
N LEU A 506 19.86 23.81 7.05
CA LEU A 506 20.29 24.89 6.15
C LEU A 506 21.49 25.61 6.78
N ALA A 507 22.70 25.20 6.40
CA ALA A 507 23.97 25.67 6.96
C ALA A 507 24.06 27.20 7.11
N ASN A 508 24.35 27.66 8.33
CA ASN A 508 24.45 29.07 8.70
C ASN A 508 25.36 29.25 9.94
N GLU A 509 25.86 30.46 10.18
CA GLU A 509 26.70 30.78 11.34
C GLU A 509 26.06 30.41 12.70
N VAL A 510 24.73 30.37 12.79
CA VAL A 510 24.00 30.01 14.02
C VAL A 510 23.90 28.50 14.27
N ASN A 511 24.13 27.65 13.25
CA ASN A 511 23.99 26.19 13.34
C ASN A 511 25.30 25.41 13.04
N ILE A 512 26.45 26.07 13.20
CA ILE A 512 27.78 25.47 13.01
C ILE A 512 27.95 24.21 13.88
N GLY A 513 28.36 23.11 13.25
CA GLY A 513 28.52 21.79 13.87
C GLY A 513 27.26 20.91 13.85
N TYR A 514 26.17 21.38 13.25
CA TYR A 514 24.91 20.65 13.10
C TYR A 514 24.51 20.41 11.64
N GLU A 515 25.36 20.76 10.67
CA GLU A 515 25.04 20.83 9.24
C GLU A 515 24.73 19.44 8.62
N ASP A 516 25.40 18.39 9.08
CA ASP A 516 25.28 17.03 8.55
C ASP A 516 24.10 16.23 9.14
N ILE A 517 23.29 16.82 10.03
CA ILE A 517 22.16 16.12 10.67
C ILE A 517 20.96 16.08 9.71
N SER A 518 20.45 14.86 9.48
CA SER A 518 19.29 14.61 8.62
C SER A 518 18.47 13.42 9.12
N ASN A 519 17.17 13.43 8.81
CA ASN A 519 16.19 12.39 9.12
C ASN A 519 16.10 11.93 10.61
N GLU A 520 16.48 12.79 11.56
CA GLU A 520 16.47 12.47 13.00
C GLU A 520 15.18 12.87 13.71
N GLN A 521 14.63 12.00 14.58
CA GLN A 521 13.43 12.33 15.37
C GLN A 521 13.76 13.31 16.50
N ILE A 522 13.02 14.42 16.59
CA ILE A 522 13.03 15.28 17.78
C ILE A 522 12.04 14.77 18.85
N LEU A 523 12.50 14.69 20.09
CA LEU A 523 11.75 14.14 21.23
C LEU A 523 11.31 15.24 22.21
N LYS A 524 12.19 16.19 22.54
CA LYS A 524 11.88 17.29 23.48
C LYS A 524 12.44 18.64 23.02
N LEU A 525 11.80 19.71 23.48
CA LEU A 525 12.32 21.08 23.45
C LEU A 525 12.29 21.65 24.88
N ASN A 526 13.44 22.12 25.37
CA ASN A 526 13.65 22.62 26.74
C ASN A 526 13.09 21.65 27.81
N GLY A 527 13.34 20.34 27.64
CA GLY A 527 12.83 19.27 28.51
C GLY A 527 11.35 18.91 28.34
N THR A 528 10.57 19.68 27.56
CA THR A 528 9.15 19.41 27.29
C THR A 528 9.00 18.46 26.10
N ARG A 529 8.28 17.34 26.29
CA ARG A 529 8.04 16.34 25.24
C ARG A 529 7.17 16.91 24.12
N ILE A 530 7.61 16.71 22.88
CA ILE A 530 6.87 17.14 21.68
C ILE A 530 5.73 16.14 21.41
N LYS A 531 4.56 16.68 21.01
CA LYS A 531 3.34 15.90 20.69
C LYS A 531 3.14 15.75 19.18
N ASN A 532 3.32 16.86 18.47
CA ASN A 532 3.20 17.01 17.02
C ASN A 532 3.89 18.32 16.58
N ILE A 533 3.94 18.59 15.27
CA ILE A 533 4.65 19.77 14.75
C ILE A 533 4.01 21.10 15.20
N HIS A 534 2.69 21.13 15.38
CA HIS A 534 1.99 22.32 15.86
C HIS A 534 2.32 22.64 17.34
N HIS A 535 2.48 21.60 18.18
CA HIS A 535 2.99 21.77 19.53
C HIS A 535 4.45 22.28 19.52
N LEU A 536 5.31 21.78 18.62
CA LEU A 536 6.68 22.29 18.47
C LEU A 536 6.69 23.77 18.09
N ALA A 537 5.91 24.19 17.08
CA ALA A 537 5.79 25.59 16.69
C ALA A 537 5.34 26.48 17.87
N HIS A 538 4.32 26.04 18.62
CA HIS A 538 3.84 26.76 19.80
C HIS A 538 4.90 26.89 20.91
N LEU A 539 5.68 25.84 21.17
CA LEU A 539 6.77 25.87 22.16
C LEU A 539 7.90 26.81 21.73
N VAL A 540 8.24 26.85 20.44
CA VAL A 540 9.23 27.78 19.88
C VAL A 540 8.76 29.24 20.02
N ASP A 541 7.53 29.54 19.57
CA ASP A 541 6.95 30.90 19.65
C ASP A 541 6.77 31.38 21.11
N SER A 542 6.50 30.46 22.04
CA SER A 542 6.31 30.77 23.46
C SER A 542 7.61 30.84 24.26
N CYS A 543 8.75 30.45 23.69
CA CYS A 543 10.01 30.28 24.42
C CYS A 543 10.64 31.61 24.86
N LYS A 544 10.67 31.83 26.18
CA LYS A 544 11.29 33.00 26.82
C LYS A 544 12.70 32.74 27.32
N ASP A 545 13.18 31.50 27.27
CA ASP A 545 14.53 31.12 27.68
C ASP A 545 15.59 31.67 26.71
N LYS A 546 16.83 31.76 27.20
CA LYS A 546 17.97 32.21 26.39
C LYS A 546 18.31 31.23 25.26
N TYR A 547 18.14 29.94 25.52
CA TYR A 547 18.52 28.86 24.63
C TYR A 547 17.31 28.00 24.24
N LEU A 548 17.33 27.53 23.00
CA LEU A 548 16.50 26.44 22.51
C LEU A 548 17.34 25.16 22.59
N VAL A 549 16.96 24.25 23.49
CA VAL A 549 17.61 22.95 23.72
C VAL A 549 16.72 21.88 23.10
N LEU A 550 17.15 21.36 21.95
CA LEU A 550 16.44 20.35 21.18
C LEU A 550 17.07 18.98 21.51
N GLU A 551 16.27 18.08 22.08
CA GLU A 551 16.67 16.70 22.37
C GLU A 551 16.17 15.79 21.25
N PHE A 552 17.10 15.15 20.56
CA PHE A 552 16.84 14.17 19.50
C PHE A 552 16.91 12.74 20.03
N GLU A 553 16.68 11.77 19.15
CA GLU A 553 17.01 10.37 19.39
C GLU A 553 18.51 10.20 19.73
N ASP A 554 18.86 9.06 20.34
CA ASP A 554 20.20 8.76 20.89
C ASP A 554 20.77 9.76 21.92
N ASN A 555 19.93 10.64 22.47
CA ASN A 555 20.31 11.74 23.35
C ASN A 555 21.21 12.78 22.67
N PHE A 556 21.13 12.90 21.34
CA PHE A 556 21.81 13.97 20.62
C PHE A 556 21.19 15.33 20.98
N LEU A 557 22.03 16.31 21.28
CA LEU A 557 21.63 17.62 21.80
C LEU A 557 22.05 18.73 20.86
N VAL A 558 21.06 19.49 20.35
CA VAL A 558 21.29 20.74 19.62
C VAL A 558 20.92 21.90 20.54
N VAL A 559 21.80 22.89 20.68
CA VAL A 559 21.58 24.08 21.51
C VAL A 559 21.78 25.34 20.67
N LEU A 560 20.72 26.15 20.54
CA LEU A 560 20.71 27.38 19.75
C LEU A 560 20.44 28.58 20.66
N GLU A 561 21.12 29.69 20.46
CA GLU A 561 20.80 30.95 21.14
C GLU A 561 19.59 31.62 20.46
N ARG A 562 18.50 31.82 21.20
CA ARG A 562 17.20 32.23 20.63
C ARG A 562 17.27 33.54 19.85
N GLU A 563 17.98 34.53 20.38
CA GLU A 563 18.06 35.86 19.75
C GLU A 563 18.89 35.83 18.46
N ALA A 564 19.94 35.00 18.40
CA ALA A 564 20.69 34.74 17.17
C ALA A 564 19.84 33.99 16.14
N ALA A 565 19.11 32.95 16.58
CA ALA A 565 18.20 32.16 15.73
C ALA A 565 17.12 33.02 15.06
N VAL A 566 16.45 33.89 15.83
CA VAL A 566 15.44 34.82 15.30
C VAL A 566 16.07 35.86 14.36
N SER A 567 17.25 36.38 14.70
CA SER A 567 17.96 37.36 13.86
C SER A 567 18.45 36.78 12.53
N ALA A 568 18.81 35.49 12.50
CA ALA A 568 19.30 34.80 11.31
C ALA A 568 18.20 34.25 10.39
N SER A 569 16.96 34.07 10.87
CA SER A 569 15.83 33.55 10.07
C SER A 569 15.67 34.30 8.72
N PRO A 570 15.59 35.65 8.67
CA PRO A 570 15.42 36.37 7.40
C PRO A 570 16.58 36.21 6.41
N SER A 571 17.82 36.05 6.88
CA SER A 571 18.97 35.76 6.02
C SER A 571 18.90 34.34 5.46
N ILE A 572 18.65 33.34 6.30
CA ILE A 572 18.58 31.93 5.88
C ILE A 572 17.48 31.73 4.83
N LEU A 573 16.26 32.25 5.09
CA LEU A 573 15.16 32.16 4.13
C LEU A 573 15.51 32.82 2.79
N LYS A 574 16.18 33.98 2.82
CA LYS A 574 16.56 34.71 1.61
C LYS A 574 17.65 33.99 0.81
N ASP A 575 18.68 33.47 1.49
CA ASP A 575 19.84 32.86 0.84
C ASP A 575 19.49 31.49 0.23
N TYR A 576 18.57 30.74 0.87
CA TYR A 576 18.04 29.47 0.38
C TYR A 576 16.77 29.62 -0.50
N GLY A 577 16.26 30.84 -0.70
CA GLY A 577 15.11 31.12 -1.58
C GLY A 577 13.77 30.60 -1.05
N ILE A 578 13.60 30.50 0.27
CA ILE A 578 12.43 29.94 0.94
C ILE A 578 11.37 31.04 1.17
N PRO A 579 10.10 30.84 0.75
CA PRO A 579 9.06 31.87 0.87
C PRO A 579 8.68 32.27 2.31
N ALA A 580 8.70 31.32 3.25
CA ALA A 580 8.30 31.51 4.64
C ALA A 580 8.97 30.48 5.56
N GLU A 581 9.20 30.84 6.84
CA GLU A 581 9.75 29.95 7.87
C GLU A 581 8.83 28.79 8.26
N ARG A 582 7.53 28.87 7.96
CA ARG A 582 6.54 27.86 8.36
C ARG A 582 5.42 27.73 7.33
N SER A 583 4.81 26.55 7.29
CA SER A 583 3.59 26.31 6.53
C SER A 583 2.38 27.07 7.11
N SER A 584 1.34 27.29 6.30
CA SER A 584 0.22 28.18 6.67
C SER A 584 -0.66 27.67 7.80
N ASP A 585 -0.73 26.36 7.99
CA ASP A 585 -1.41 25.70 9.11
C ASP A 585 -0.77 26.02 10.47
N LEU A 586 0.54 26.26 10.52
CA LEU A 586 1.27 26.59 11.76
C LEU A 586 1.22 28.10 12.11
N LEU A 587 0.34 28.85 11.44
CA LEU A 587 -0.04 30.21 11.80
C LEU A 587 -1.31 30.24 12.68
N GLU A 588 -2.06 29.14 12.74
CA GLU A 588 -3.24 29.03 13.59
C GLU A 588 -2.84 28.89 15.07
N PRO A 589 -3.70 29.30 16.03
CA PRO A 589 -3.39 29.16 17.44
C PRO A 589 -3.43 27.68 17.86
N TYR A 590 -2.38 27.20 18.54
CA TYR A 590 -2.34 25.83 19.02
C TYR A 590 -3.46 25.54 20.02
N ILE A 591 -4.21 24.47 19.75
CA ILE A 591 -5.24 23.92 20.62
C ILE A 591 -4.72 22.59 21.15
N ASP A 592 -4.53 22.49 22.47
CA ASP A 592 -4.26 21.19 23.09
C ASP A 592 -5.57 20.39 23.15
N SER A 593 -5.72 19.46 22.20
CA SER A 593 -6.85 18.52 22.14
C SER A 593 -6.82 17.51 23.29
N VAL A 594 -5.67 17.32 23.94
CA VAL A 594 -5.49 16.35 25.03
C VAL A 594 -5.81 17.02 26.36
N ARG A 595 -6.96 16.68 26.96
CA ARG A 595 -7.25 17.05 28.35
C ARG A 595 -6.24 16.36 29.29
N PRO A 596 -5.71 17.06 30.31
CA PRO A 596 -4.59 16.58 31.11
C PRO A 596 -4.92 15.51 32.18
N ASP A 597 -6.05 14.80 32.07
CA ASP A 597 -6.53 13.88 33.13
C ASP A 597 -6.15 12.40 32.94
N GLU A 598 -5.51 12.02 31.82
CA GLU A 598 -5.07 10.62 31.55
C GLU A 598 -3.56 10.48 31.29
N ALA A 599 -2.75 11.19 32.07
CA ALA A 599 -1.32 10.92 32.18
C ALA A 599 -1.04 9.78 33.19
N THR A 600 -1.42 8.54 32.84
CA THR A 600 -0.90 7.36 33.55
C THR A 600 0.54 7.07 33.12
N ASP A 601 1.48 7.84 33.68
CA ASP A 601 2.90 7.49 33.71
C ASP A 601 3.11 6.25 34.60
N GLN A 602 2.84 5.08 34.02
CA GLN A 602 3.27 3.77 34.49
C GLN A 602 2.96 2.70 33.43
N HIS A 603 3.81 2.65 32.39
CA HIS A 603 4.36 1.42 31.81
C HIS A 603 5.23 1.80 30.59
N GLU A 604 6.52 2.05 30.84
CA GLU A 604 7.53 1.87 29.80
C GLU A 604 7.54 0.39 29.43
N PHE A 605 6.79 0.02 28.39
CA PHE A 605 6.99 -1.26 27.73
C PHE A 605 8.35 -1.21 27.04
N GLY A 606 9.26 -2.02 27.57
CA GLY A 606 10.67 -1.98 27.22
C GLY A 606 10.96 -2.28 25.75
N ASP A 607 12.21 -1.97 25.43
CA ASP A 607 12.89 -2.09 24.16
C ASP A 607 12.55 -3.32 23.30
N SER A 608 12.74 -3.12 22.00
CA SER A 608 12.89 -4.20 21.02
C SER A 608 13.80 -5.33 21.56
N PRO A 609 13.49 -6.61 21.30
CA PRO A 609 14.25 -7.75 21.84
C PRO A 609 15.59 -7.95 21.12
N VAL A 610 16.47 -6.95 21.20
CA VAL A 610 17.88 -7.00 20.76
C VAL A 610 18.75 -6.29 21.80
N SER A 611 18.67 -6.73 23.05
CA SER A 611 19.65 -6.39 24.09
C SER A 611 20.99 -7.07 23.77
N ASN A 612 21.86 -6.39 23.03
CA ASN A 612 23.21 -6.85 22.69
C ASN A 612 24.14 -6.83 23.92
N SER A 613 24.00 -7.82 24.81
CA SER A 613 24.98 -8.09 25.86
C SER A 613 24.84 -9.50 26.47
N GLU A 614 25.20 -10.55 25.71
CA GLU A 614 25.81 -11.80 26.23
C GLU A 614 26.14 -12.78 25.07
N PHE A 615 27.15 -12.45 24.27
CA PHE A 615 27.74 -13.42 23.32
C PHE A 615 28.64 -14.42 24.07
N GLY A 616 28.02 -15.46 24.61
CA GLY A 616 28.71 -16.69 24.96
C GLY A 616 29.15 -17.44 23.69
N TYR A 617 30.40 -17.91 23.67
CA TYR A 617 30.96 -18.69 22.56
C TYR A 617 30.35 -20.10 22.53
N GLU A 618 29.22 -20.30 21.84
CA GLU A 618 28.84 -21.53 21.11
C GLU A 618 27.44 -21.37 20.47
N GLY A 619 27.34 -21.54 19.15
CA GLY A 619 26.05 -21.37 18.44
C GLY A 619 26.13 -21.21 16.92
N LEU A 620 27.22 -21.63 16.29
CA LEU A 620 27.47 -21.43 14.85
C LEU A 620 27.01 -22.67 14.06
N LEU A 621 25.71 -22.77 13.76
CA LEU A 621 25.14 -23.76 12.81
C LEU A 621 23.68 -23.40 12.46
N TRP A 622 23.32 -23.56 11.18
CA TRP A 622 21.99 -23.36 10.55
C TRP A 622 21.59 -21.95 10.12
N SER A 623 22.24 -21.50 9.04
CA SER A 623 21.59 -20.85 7.88
C SER A 623 22.18 -21.46 6.61
#